data_AF-A0A377FK83-F1
#
_entry.id   AF-A0A377FK83-F1
#
_cell.length_a   1.000
_cell.length_b   1.000
_cell.length_c   1.000
_cell.angle_alpha   90.00
_cell.angle_beta   90.00
_cell.angle_gamma   90.00
#
_symmetry.space_group_name_H-M   'P 1'
#
loop_
_entity.id
_entity.type
_entity.pdbx_description
1 polymer ?
#
loop_
_entity_poly.entity_id
_entity_poly.type
_entity_poly.pdbx_seq_one_letter_code
_entity_poly.pdbx_strand_id
1 'polypeptide(L)'
;MIYPYKTRKGGATITVFTPYDCGNHCPFCINKGEYADTTGFDVNKIVKSLKLMDEITPECDIVFTGGEPFADREALQTLLDAVPTTHRVFINSTLPVFEGQTEDDIIAFTEHNKDKITCINVSRHLRHYVTESSDELISKLAVQTRVNCVLYEDYPSDELEGYVQRWLKYGVPVQFRYDYTATTLENLYDTESDPIIADLEKFAEYKGLDGCRMRCGFHYDYKGLELTYHKTLPYSTILEKDEEDGKTYAILYDLIIKQNGDIHSDWDDRVMDYNLDIEAYRNVKYEPYDMRVIEGDITL
;
A
#
# COMPACT_ATOMS: atom_id res chain seq x y z
N MET A 1 -8.45 7.27 25.56
CA MET A 1 -7.57 8.05 24.65
C MET A 1 -6.64 8.96 25.47
N ILE A 2 -5.33 8.93 25.19
CA ILE A 2 -4.32 9.75 25.90
C ILE A 2 -3.94 11.01 25.10
N TYR A 3 -3.98 10.95 23.77
CA TYR A 3 -3.60 12.04 22.87
C TYR A 3 -4.70 12.32 21.83
N PRO A 4 -5.04 13.59 21.54
CA PRO A 4 -5.97 13.91 20.45
C PRO A 4 -5.39 13.51 19.09
N TYR A 5 -6.28 13.22 18.14
CA TYR A 5 -5.88 12.83 16.79
C TYR A 5 -5.59 14.04 15.88
N LYS A 6 -4.64 13.83 14.97
CA LYS A 6 -4.38 14.70 13.82
C LYS A 6 -4.21 13.85 12.55
N THR A 7 -4.60 14.36 11.39
CA THR A 7 -4.33 13.68 10.11
C THR A 7 -4.22 14.67 8.95
N ARG A 8 -3.76 14.22 7.77
CA ARG A 8 -3.66 15.06 6.57
C ARG A 8 -5.04 15.50 6.09
N LYS A 9 -5.11 16.65 5.40
CA LYS A 9 -6.30 17.09 4.68
C LYS A 9 -6.71 15.98 3.70
N GLY A 10 -7.99 15.60 3.73
CA GLY A 10 -8.51 14.44 3.01
C GLY A 10 -8.66 13.20 3.89
N GLY A 11 -7.98 13.13 5.04
CA GLY A 11 -8.04 12.01 5.99
C GLY A 11 -6.85 11.07 5.90
N ALA A 12 -6.76 10.16 6.86
CA ALA A 12 -5.81 9.06 6.82
C ALA A 12 -6.21 8.09 5.69
N THR A 13 -5.24 7.38 5.10
CA THR A 13 -5.55 6.31 4.16
C THR A 13 -6.31 5.21 4.89
N ILE A 14 -7.28 4.57 4.26
CA ILE A 14 -8.00 3.44 4.86
C ILE A 14 -7.52 2.17 4.21
N THR A 15 -6.80 1.34 4.97
CA THR A 15 -6.36 0.01 4.55
C THR A 15 -7.42 -1.02 4.94
N VAL A 16 -7.94 -1.77 3.98
CA VAL A 16 -9.03 -2.72 4.17
C VAL A 16 -8.52 -4.14 3.91
N PHE A 17 -8.66 -5.01 4.91
CA PHE A 17 -8.35 -6.42 4.78
C PHE A 17 -9.51 -7.19 4.16
N THR A 18 -9.28 -7.76 2.97
CA THR A 18 -10.20 -8.63 2.24
C THR A 18 -9.98 -10.10 2.60
N PRO A 19 -10.92 -11.01 2.29
CA PRO A 19 -10.79 -12.41 2.68
C PRO A 19 -9.76 -13.15 1.81
N TYR A 20 -9.50 -14.39 2.23
CA TYR A 20 -8.68 -15.40 1.56
C TYR A 20 -7.18 -15.21 1.69
N ASP A 21 -6.51 -16.22 2.23
CA ASP A 21 -5.06 -16.31 2.24
C ASP A 21 -4.50 -16.38 0.81
N CYS A 22 -3.60 -15.48 0.43
CA CYS A 22 -2.90 -15.52 -0.87
C CYS A 22 -2.12 -16.81 -1.13
N GLY A 23 -1.94 -17.67 -0.11
CA GLY A 23 -1.21 -18.93 -0.21
C GLY A 23 0.31 -18.74 -0.19
N ASN A 24 0.78 -17.50 -0.33
CA ASN A 24 2.20 -17.16 -0.28
C ASN A 24 2.71 -17.32 1.15
N HIS A 25 3.89 -17.92 1.28
CA HIS A 25 4.60 -18.00 2.55
C HIS A 25 5.86 -17.11 2.49
N CYS A 26 5.68 -15.89 1.99
CA CYS A 26 6.77 -14.92 1.92
C CYS A 26 7.33 -14.67 3.33
N PRO A 27 8.64 -14.79 3.56
CA PRO A 27 9.23 -14.64 4.90
C PRO A 27 9.04 -13.24 5.48
N PHE A 28 8.88 -12.24 4.62
CA PHE A 28 8.63 -10.84 4.96
C PHE A 28 7.14 -10.48 5.12
N CYS A 29 6.22 -11.44 4.98
CA CYS A 29 4.80 -11.13 5.12
C CYS A 29 4.36 -11.08 6.58
N ILE A 30 4.52 -9.93 7.23
CA ILE A 30 4.15 -9.81 8.66
C ILE A 30 2.63 -9.81 8.88
N ASN A 31 1.86 -9.41 7.86
CA ASN A 31 0.41 -9.29 7.95
C ASN A 31 -0.30 -10.64 7.77
N LYS A 32 0.42 -11.75 7.56
CA LYS A 32 -0.17 -13.09 7.37
C LYS A 32 -1.14 -13.46 8.48
N GLY A 33 -0.82 -13.12 9.73
CA GLY A 33 -1.71 -13.36 10.88
C GLY A 33 -3.07 -12.64 10.80
N GLU A 34 -3.16 -11.54 10.06
CA GLU A 34 -4.37 -10.73 9.93
C GLU A 34 -5.41 -11.33 8.96
N TYR A 35 -4.97 -12.22 8.06
CA TYR A 35 -5.82 -12.74 6.99
C TYR A 35 -5.75 -14.25 6.79
N ALA A 36 -4.86 -14.96 7.49
CA ALA A 36 -4.77 -16.42 7.43
C ALA A 36 -6.01 -17.11 8.01
N ASP A 37 -6.64 -16.52 9.04
CA ASP A 37 -7.91 -17.00 9.58
C ASP A 37 -9.07 -16.17 9.05
N THR A 38 -9.81 -16.72 8.08
CA THR A 38 -10.95 -16.06 7.47
C THR A 38 -12.27 -16.26 8.23
N THR A 39 -12.27 -16.93 9.39
CA THR A 39 -13.50 -17.26 10.14
C THR A 39 -14.29 -16.02 10.54
N GLY A 40 -13.60 -14.90 10.78
CA GLY A 40 -14.19 -13.62 11.17
C GLY A 40 -14.69 -12.75 10.01
N PHE A 41 -14.49 -13.18 8.76
CA PHE A 41 -14.79 -12.34 7.59
C PHE A 41 -16.30 -12.04 7.47
N ASP A 42 -16.63 -10.76 7.33
CA ASP A 42 -18.00 -10.31 7.09
C ASP A 42 -18.01 -9.05 6.20
N VAL A 43 -18.28 -9.25 4.90
CA VAL A 43 -18.36 -8.18 3.92
C VAL A 43 -19.32 -7.06 4.34
N ASN A 44 -20.45 -7.39 4.99
CA ASN A 44 -21.43 -6.39 5.38
C ASN A 44 -20.95 -5.51 6.53
N LYS A 45 -20.11 -6.03 7.42
CA LYS A 45 -19.48 -5.22 8.48
C LYS A 45 -18.41 -4.31 7.89
N ILE A 46 -17.60 -4.80 6.97
CA ILE A 46 -16.62 -3.96 6.25
C ILE A 46 -17.33 -2.83 5.50
N VAL A 47 -18.44 -3.11 4.79
CA VAL A 47 -19.26 -2.08 4.13
C VAL A 47 -19.77 -1.04 5.11
N LYS A 48 -20.21 -1.42 6.31
CA LYS A 48 -20.63 -0.46 7.35
C LYS A 48 -19.48 0.43 7.80
N SER A 49 -18.30 -0.13 7.98
CA SER A 49 -17.11 0.61 8.38
C SER A 49 -16.63 1.56 7.28
N LEU A 50 -16.68 1.15 6.01
CA LEU A 50 -16.40 2.02 4.87
C LEU A 50 -17.35 3.22 4.82
N LYS A 51 -18.66 2.99 4.99
CA LYS A 51 -19.67 4.06 5.04
C LYS A 51 -19.43 5.01 6.22
N LEU A 52 -19.12 4.47 7.38
CA LEU A 52 -18.80 5.26 8.55
C LEU A 52 -17.56 6.14 8.31
N MET A 53 -16.53 5.63 7.64
CA MET A 53 -15.34 6.40 7.34
C MET A 53 -15.53 7.42 6.21
N ASP A 54 -16.34 7.12 5.20
CA ASP A 54 -16.77 8.09 4.19
C ASP A 54 -17.48 9.30 4.84
N GLU A 55 -18.37 9.05 5.80
CA GLU A 55 -19.04 10.12 6.56
C GLU A 55 -18.07 11.06 7.30
N ILE A 56 -16.90 10.56 7.74
CA ILE A 56 -15.92 11.33 8.53
C ILE A 56 -14.85 11.95 7.63
N THR A 57 -14.37 11.20 6.64
CA THR A 57 -13.26 11.55 5.74
C THR A 57 -13.64 11.19 4.29
N PRO A 58 -14.45 12.02 3.60
CA PRO A 58 -15.11 11.67 2.33
C PRO A 58 -14.19 11.67 1.10
N GLU A 59 -12.90 12.01 1.25
CA GLU A 59 -11.96 12.22 0.14
C GLU A 59 -10.60 11.55 0.41
N CYS A 60 -10.55 10.52 1.26
CA CYS A 60 -9.32 9.78 1.56
C CYS A 60 -9.00 8.69 0.51
N ASP A 61 -7.76 8.21 0.52
CA ASP A 61 -7.33 7.04 -0.24
C ASP A 61 -7.80 5.76 0.46
N ILE A 62 -8.28 4.78 -0.30
CA ILE A 62 -8.67 3.45 0.20
C ILE A 62 -7.81 2.38 -0.47
N VAL A 63 -7.25 1.48 0.33
CA VAL A 63 -6.36 0.40 -0.13
C VAL A 63 -6.96 -0.94 0.24
N PHE A 64 -7.44 -1.70 -0.73
CA PHE A 64 -7.81 -3.10 -0.52
C PHE A 64 -6.57 -3.98 -0.56
N THR A 65 -6.36 -4.76 0.50
CA THR A 65 -5.17 -5.59 0.71
C THR A 65 -5.55 -6.78 1.60
N GLY A 66 -4.54 -7.48 2.09
CA GLY A 66 -4.69 -8.49 3.13
C GLY A 66 -4.09 -9.77 2.62
N GLY A 67 -4.91 -10.81 2.53
CA GLY A 67 -4.52 -11.99 1.79
C GLY A 67 -4.60 -11.72 0.29
N GLU A 68 -5.71 -12.05 -0.37
CA GLU A 68 -5.84 -11.85 -1.82
C GLU A 68 -7.21 -11.27 -2.21
N PRO A 69 -7.32 -9.95 -2.48
CA PRO A 69 -8.58 -9.30 -2.86
C PRO A 69 -9.32 -9.96 -4.02
N PHE A 70 -8.61 -10.52 -5.00
CA PHE A 70 -9.23 -11.13 -6.18
C PHE A 70 -9.76 -12.55 -5.96
N ALA A 71 -9.49 -13.17 -4.80
CA ALA A 71 -9.95 -14.50 -4.49
C ALA A 71 -11.48 -14.61 -4.37
N ASP A 72 -12.15 -13.50 -4.04
CA ASP A 72 -13.60 -13.39 -4.06
C ASP A 72 -14.01 -12.08 -4.75
N ARG A 73 -14.24 -12.17 -6.07
CA ARG A 73 -14.64 -11.02 -6.90
C ARG A 73 -16.00 -10.46 -6.51
N GLU A 74 -16.94 -11.28 -6.03
CA GLU A 74 -18.27 -10.81 -5.66
C GLU A 74 -18.19 -9.97 -4.38
N ALA A 75 -17.41 -10.43 -3.39
CA ALA A 75 -17.12 -9.65 -2.20
C ALA A 75 -16.34 -8.37 -2.54
N LEU A 76 -15.30 -8.45 -3.37
CA LEU A 76 -14.54 -7.27 -3.80
C LEU A 76 -15.43 -6.26 -4.52
N GLN A 77 -16.31 -6.69 -5.43
CA GLN A 77 -17.26 -5.80 -6.10
C GLN A 77 -18.21 -5.14 -5.10
N THR A 78 -18.73 -5.91 -4.14
CA THR A 78 -19.59 -5.36 -3.08
C THR A 78 -18.89 -4.26 -2.27
N LEU A 79 -17.59 -4.42 -2.00
CA LEU A 79 -16.79 -3.41 -1.31
C LEU A 79 -16.52 -2.19 -2.20
N LEU A 80 -16.19 -2.38 -3.48
CA LEU A 80 -15.98 -1.30 -4.45
C LEU A 80 -17.25 -0.46 -4.66
N ASP A 81 -18.42 -1.11 -4.73
CA ASP A 81 -19.72 -0.46 -4.87
C ASP A 81 -20.09 0.39 -3.64
N ALA A 82 -19.57 0.03 -2.47
CA ALA A 82 -19.79 0.76 -1.23
C ALA A 82 -18.91 2.02 -1.10
N VAL A 83 -17.84 2.14 -1.90
CA VAL A 83 -16.90 3.27 -1.87
C VAL A 83 -17.35 4.36 -2.85
N PRO A 84 -17.64 5.59 -2.41
CA PRO A 84 -17.93 6.70 -3.31
C PRO A 84 -16.76 7.06 -4.25
N THR A 85 -17.07 7.70 -5.39
CA THR A 85 -16.05 8.12 -6.39
C THR A 85 -15.19 9.31 -5.95
N THR A 86 -15.47 9.89 -4.78
CA THR A 86 -14.64 10.93 -4.17
C THR A 86 -13.33 10.38 -3.59
N HIS A 87 -13.30 9.07 -3.32
CA HIS A 87 -12.09 8.36 -2.90
C HIS A 87 -11.28 7.88 -4.08
N ARG A 88 -9.97 7.79 -3.88
CA ARG A 88 -9.07 7.02 -4.74
C ARG A 88 -8.97 5.61 -4.20
N VAL A 89 -8.99 4.62 -5.10
CA VAL A 89 -9.00 3.20 -4.71
C VAL A 89 -7.77 2.49 -5.25
N PHE A 90 -7.02 1.88 -4.35
CA PHE A 90 -5.86 1.07 -4.66
C PHE A 90 -6.12 -0.39 -4.27
N ILE A 91 -5.55 -1.33 -5.02
CA ILE A 91 -5.63 -2.75 -4.70
C ILE A 91 -4.22 -3.32 -4.67
N ASN A 92 -3.83 -3.93 -3.55
CA ASN A 92 -2.61 -4.72 -3.45
C ASN A 92 -2.98 -6.19 -3.62
N SER A 93 -2.39 -6.85 -4.60
CA SER A 93 -2.72 -8.24 -4.93
C SER A 93 -1.47 -8.97 -5.40
N THR A 94 -1.43 -10.28 -5.20
CA THR A 94 -0.44 -11.15 -5.84
C THR A 94 -0.94 -11.67 -7.19
N LEU A 95 -2.24 -11.53 -7.48
CA LEU A 95 -2.91 -12.09 -8.65
C LEU A 95 -2.42 -13.52 -8.93
N PRO A 96 -2.59 -14.47 -8.00
CA PRO A 96 -2.18 -15.86 -8.22
C PRO A 96 -3.08 -16.49 -9.29
N VAL A 97 -2.70 -17.69 -9.75
CA VAL A 97 -3.62 -18.49 -10.56
C VAL A 97 -4.73 -19.04 -9.65
N PHE A 98 -5.98 -18.74 -9.98
CA PHE A 98 -7.16 -19.19 -9.24
C PHE A 98 -7.84 -20.37 -9.93
N GLU A 99 -8.34 -21.33 -9.15
CA GLU A 99 -9.26 -22.34 -9.67
C GLU A 99 -10.63 -21.70 -9.91
N GLY A 100 -11.15 -21.77 -11.14
CA GLY A 100 -12.47 -21.24 -11.48
C GLY A 100 -12.50 -19.77 -11.91
N GLN A 101 -11.35 -19.12 -12.04
CA GLN A 101 -11.23 -17.75 -12.56
C GLN A 101 -10.09 -17.68 -13.57
N THR A 102 -10.40 -17.17 -14.76
CA THR A 102 -9.44 -17.03 -15.86
C THR A 102 -8.75 -15.67 -15.85
N GLU A 103 -7.69 -15.52 -16.65
CA GLU A 103 -7.09 -14.20 -16.88
C GLU A 103 -8.10 -13.23 -17.53
N ASP A 104 -8.94 -13.71 -18.44
CA ASP A 104 -10.00 -12.91 -19.08
C ASP A 104 -11.04 -12.42 -18.07
N ASP A 105 -11.35 -13.21 -17.04
CA ASP A 105 -12.23 -12.80 -15.94
C ASP A 105 -11.67 -11.61 -15.15
N ILE A 106 -10.34 -11.59 -14.92
CA ILE A 106 -9.65 -10.49 -14.24
C ILE A 106 -9.65 -9.25 -15.12
N ILE A 107 -9.32 -9.40 -16.40
CA ILE A 107 -9.33 -8.29 -17.37
C ILE A 107 -10.73 -7.67 -17.43
N ALA A 108 -11.77 -8.48 -17.59
CA ALA A 108 -13.16 -8.02 -17.63
C ALA A 108 -13.57 -7.30 -16.33
N PHE A 109 -13.12 -7.78 -15.17
CA PHE A 109 -13.36 -7.12 -13.88
C PHE A 109 -12.69 -5.74 -13.82
N THR A 110 -11.44 -5.63 -14.28
CA THR A 110 -10.73 -4.34 -14.30
C THR A 110 -11.35 -3.37 -15.31
N GLU A 111 -11.82 -3.84 -16.46
CA GLU A 111 -12.52 -3.00 -17.45
C GLU A 111 -13.84 -2.47 -16.88
N HIS A 112 -14.59 -3.32 -16.17
CA HIS A 112 -15.83 -2.93 -15.51
C HIS A 112 -15.61 -1.83 -14.46
N ASN A 113 -14.49 -1.89 -13.73
CA ASN A 113 -14.19 -1.01 -12.59
C ASN A 113 -13.15 0.07 -12.91
N LYS A 114 -12.86 0.34 -14.19
CA LYS A 114 -11.73 1.21 -14.59
C LYS A 114 -11.81 2.64 -14.07
N ASP A 115 -13.02 3.17 -13.93
CA ASP A 115 -13.26 4.53 -13.41
C ASP A 115 -13.30 4.57 -11.88
N LYS A 116 -13.31 3.40 -11.22
CA LYS A 116 -13.32 3.26 -9.76
C LYS A 116 -11.94 3.01 -9.21
N ILE A 117 -11.17 2.10 -9.84
CA ILE A 117 -9.86 1.67 -9.37
C ILE A 117 -8.79 2.63 -9.90
N THR A 118 -8.11 3.31 -8.98
CA THR A 118 -7.01 4.21 -9.29
C THR A 118 -5.76 3.45 -9.72
N CYS A 119 -5.36 2.41 -8.98
CA CYS A 119 -4.18 1.62 -9.34
C CYS A 119 -4.19 0.22 -8.69
N ILE A 120 -3.68 -0.78 -9.40
CA ILE A 120 -3.40 -2.11 -8.86
C ILE A 120 -1.88 -2.28 -8.68
N ASN A 121 -1.46 -2.57 -7.45
CA ASN A 121 -0.10 -2.93 -7.09
C ASN A 121 0.02 -4.46 -7.11
N VAL A 122 0.63 -4.99 -8.16
CA VAL A 122 0.79 -6.45 -8.32
C VAL A 122 2.12 -6.88 -7.73
N SER A 123 2.06 -7.72 -6.70
CA SER A 123 3.27 -8.25 -6.06
C SER A 123 3.96 -9.27 -6.95
N ARG A 124 5.20 -8.97 -7.34
CA ARG A 124 6.12 -9.87 -8.04
C ARG A 124 7.49 -9.70 -7.39
N HIS A 125 8.11 -10.80 -7.03
CA HIS A 125 9.39 -10.78 -6.31
C HIS A 125 10.46 -11.45 -7.17
N LEU A 126 11.74 -11.16 -6.90
CA LEU A 126 12.84 -11.86 -7.58
C LEU A 126 12.81 -13.37 -7.29
N ARG A 127 12.36 -13.75 -6.09
CA ARG A 127 12.12 -15.15 -5.71
C ARG A 127 10.62 -15.45 -5.80
N HIS A 128 10.26 -16.57 -6.41
CA HIS A 128 8.86 -16.98 -6.51
C HIS A 128 8.39 -17.69 -5.23
N TYR A 129 7.31 -17.20 -4.63
CA TYR A 129 6.70 -17.75 -3.41
C TYR A 129 5.34 -18.40 -3.64
N VAL A 130 4.80 -18.29 -4.87
CA VAL A 130 3.51 -18.85 -5.31
C VAL A 130 3.51 -19.04 -6.83
N THR A 131 2.52 -19.78 -7.34
CA THR A 131 2.21 -19.79 -8.77
C THR A 131 1.60 -18.44 -9.18
N GLU A 132 2.44 -17.61 -9.81
CA GLU A 132 2.06 -16.31 -10.35
C GLU A 132 1.24 -16.45 -11.64
N SER A 133 0.27 -15.56 -11.84
CA SER A 133 -0.33 -15.34 -13.17
C SER A 133 0.69 -14.76 -14.15
N SER A 134 0.38 -14.85 -15.45
CA SER A 134 1.31 -14.42 -16.50
C SER A 134 1.63 -12.92 -16.43
N ASP A 135 2.83 -12.54 -16.87
CA ASP A 135 3.18 -11.12 -17.02
C ASP A 135 2.30 -10.42 -18.07
N GLU A 136 1.84 -11.19 -19.06
CA GLU A 136 0.97 -10.69 -20.11
C GLU A 136 -0.39 -10.23 -19.56
N LEU A 137 -0.96 -10.95 -18.57
CA LEU A 137 -2.15 -10.50 -17.85
C LEU A 137 -1.96 -9.10 -17.27
N ILE A 138 -0.84 -8.85 -16.58
CA ILE A 138 -0.57 -7.57 -15.91
C ILE A 138 -0.57 -6.42 -16.93
N SER A 139 -0.01 -6.65 -18.12
CA SER A 139 0.01 -5.67 -19.21
C SER A 139 -1.36 -5.39 -19.85
N LYS A 140 -2.36 -6.25 -19.59
CA LYS A 140 -3.72 -6.19 -20.16
C LYS A 140 -4.76 -5.67 -19.18
N LEU A 141 -4.42 -5.41 -17.92
CA LEU A 141 -5.35 -4.82 -16.97
C LEU A 141 -5.79 -3.44 -17.46
N ALA A 142 -7.09 -3.16 -17.40
CA ALA A 142 -7.67 -1.91 -17.91
C ALA A 142 -7.46 -0.70 -16.99
N VAL A 143 -6.73 -0.89 -15.88
CA VAL A 143 -6.46 0.09 -14.84
C VAL A 143 -4.96 0.32 -14.74
N GLN A 144 -4.57 1.50 -14.23
CA GLN A 144 -3.15 1.77 -13.97
C GLN A 144 -2.60 0.66 -13.08
N THR A 145 -1.45 0.12 -13.47
CA THR A 145 -0.86 -1.04 -12.81
C THR A 145 0.62 -0.82 -12.67
N ARG A 146 1.16 -1.22 -11.52
CA ARG A 146 2.60 -1.31 -11.30
C ARG A 146 2.93 -2.59 -10.58
N VAL A 147 4.15 -3.07 -10.80
CA VAL A 147 4.68 -4.21 -10.09
C VAL A 147 5.33 -3.75 -8.80
N ASN A 148 5.03 -4.43 -7.70
CA ASN A 148 5.63 -4.17 -6.40
C ASN A 148 6.54 -5.32 -5.99
N CYS A 149 7.81 -5.02 -5.70
CA CYS A 149 8.82 -6.00 -5.37
C CYS A 149 9.52 -5.65 -4.05
N VAL A 150 9.28 -6.44 -3.01
CA VAL A 150 10.05 -6.35 -1.76
C VAL A 150 11.45 -6.93 -2.00
N LEU A 151 12.48 -6.14 -1.71
CA LEU A 151 13.87 -6.57 -1.69
C LEU A 151 14.23 -6.89 -0.24
N TYR A 152 14.28 -8.18 0.07
CA TYR A 152 14.41 -8.71 1.44
C TYR A 152 15.75 -9.43 1.62
N GLU A 153 16.42 -9.18 2.75
CA GLU A 153 17.70 -9.78 3.14
C GLU A 153 18.72 -9.89 1.98
N ASP A 154 19.09 -11.11 1.59
CA ASP A 154 20.06 -11.46 0.57
C ASP A 154 19.41 -11.54 -0.83
N TYR A 155 18.60 -10.55 -1.19
CA TYR A 155 17.99 -10.49 -2.52
C TYR A 155 19.08 -10.61 -3.61
N PRO A 156 18.80 -11.32 -4.72
CA PRO A 156 19.80 -11.54 -5.76
C PRO A 156 20.02 -10.25 -6.56
N SER A 157 20.93 -9.39 -6.07
CA SER A 157 21.15 -8.06 -6.62
C SER A 157 21.68 -8.05 -8.04
N ASP A 158 22.40 -9.09 -8.44
CA ASP A 158 22.89 -9.32 -9.80
C ASP A 158 21.75 -9.62 -10.80
N GLU A 159 20.58 -10.03 -10.33
CA GLU A 159 19.40 -10.27 -11.15
C GLU A 159 18.50 -9.03 -11.31
N LEU A 160 18.75 -7.93 -10.59
CA LEU A 160 17.88 -6.74 -10.58
C LEU A 160 17.68 -6.12 -11.97
N GLU A 161 18.74 -5.93 -12.74
CA GLU A 161 18.60 -5.37 -14.09
C GLU A 161 17.76 -6.29 -14.99
N GLY A 162 18.00 -7.61 -14.91
CA GLY A 162 17.21 -8.61 -15.64
C GLY A 162 15.73 -8.61 -15.22
N TYR A 163 15.46 -8.45 -13.93
CA TYR A 163 14.12 -8.29 -13.39
C TYR A 163 13.42 -7.03 -13.94
N VAL A 164 14.12 -5.89 -13.99
CA VAL A 164 13.57 -4.67 -14.59
C VAL A 164 13.34 -4.83 -16.10
N GLN A 165 14.24 -5.49 -16.82
CA GLN A 165 14.09 -5.78 -18.25
C GLN A 165 12.84 -6.64 -18.55
N ARG A 166 12.45 -7.56 -17.65
CA ARG A 166 11.20 -8.33 -17.75
C ARG A 166 9.98 -7.42 -17.87
N TRP A 167 9.92 -6.35 -17.06
CA TRP A 167 8.80 -5.41 -17.01
C TRP A 167 8.88 -4.31 -18.06
N LEU A 168 10.09 -3.91 -18.46
CA LEU A 168 10.32 -2.99 -19.58
C LEU A 168 9.62 -3.48 -20.86
N LYS A 169 9.63 -4.79 -21.13
CA LYS A 169 8.95 -5.41 -22.28
C LYS A 169 7.45 -5.06 -22.34
N TYR A 170 6.82 -4.87 -21.19
CA TYR A 170 5.40 -4.59 -21.06
C TYR A 170 5.10 -3.12 -20.75
N GLY A 171 6.13 -2.29 -20.52
CA GLY A 171 5.97 -0.91 -20.08
C GLY A 171 5.33 -0.77 -18.70
N VAL A 172 5.49 -1.78 -17.84
CA VAL A 172 4.88 -1.80 -16.49
C VAL A 172 5.88 -1.24 -15.48
N PRO A 173 5.58 -0.12 -14.78
CA PRO A 173 6.47 0.45 -13.78
C PRO A 173 6.78 -0.53 -12.64
N VAL A 174 7.97 -0.38 -12.05
CA VAL A 174 8.43 -1.23 -10.94
C VAL A 174 8.64 -0.39 -9.69
N GLN A 175 7.90 -0.72 -8.64
CA GLN A 175 8.12 -0.21 -7.31
C GLN A 175 8.88 -1.25 -6.47
N PHE A 176 10.13 -0.95 -6.13
CA PHE A 176 10.88 -1.68 -5.12
C PHE A 176 10.50 -1.20 -3.71
N ARG A 177 10.51 -2.12 -2.74
CA ARG A 177 10.31 -1.79 -1.33
C ARG A 177 11.43 -2.33 -0.48
N TYR A 178 11.92 -1.49 0.42
CA TYR A 178 12.75 -1.93 1.52
C TYR A 178 11.93 -2.81 2.47
N ASP A 179 12.60 -3.67 3.21
CA ASP A 179 11.98 -4.34 4.35
C ASP A 179 11.60 -3.31 5.41
N TYR A 180 10.32 -2.96 5.46
CA TYR A 180 9.82 -1.96 6.38
C TYR A 180 9.98 -2.37 7.85
N THR A 181 10.15 -3.68 8.16
CA THR A 181 10.46 -4.11 9.54
C THR A 181 11.83 -3.63 10.03
N ALA A 182 12.74 -3.34 9.09
CA ALA A 182 14.06 -2.77 9.36
C ALA A 182 14.10 -1.24 9.17
N THR A 183 13.00 -0.59 8.82
CA THR A 183 12.96 0.87 8.63
C THR A 183 12.77 1.58 9.97
N THR A 184 13.59 2.60 10.21
CA THR A 184 13.54 3.49 11.38
C THR A 184 13.53 4.94 10.91
N LEU A 185 13.23 5.88 11.81
CA LEU A 185 13.35 7.31 11.48
C LEU A 185 14.77 7.72 11.08
N GLU A 186 15.78 7.03 11.61
CA GLU A 186 17.19 7.32 11.35
C GLU A 186 17.62 6.89 9.94
N ASN A 187 17.10 5.78 9.43
CA ASN A 187 17.48 5.24 8.12
C ASN A 187 16.46 5.53 6.99
N LEU A 188 15.32 6.15 7.31
CA LEU A 188 14.24 6.43 6.37
C LEU A 188 14.72 7.20 5.14
N TYR A 189 15.63 8.15 5.32
CA TYR A 189 16.19 8.97 4.24
C TYR A 189 17.68 8.69 3.99
N ASP A 190 18.24 7.66 4.63
CA ASP A 190 19.64 7.33 4.43
C ASP A 190 19.87 6.80 3.01
N THR A 191 20.88 7.37 2.34
CA THR A 191 21.31 7.02 0.98
C THR A 191 22.73 6.47 0.95
N GLU A 192 23.61 6.93 1.84
CA GLU A 192 25.04 6.60 1.78
C GLU A 192 25.31 5.14 2.11
N SER A 193 24.53 4.55 3.03
CA SER A 193 24.72 3.17 3.48
C SER A 193 23.69 2.18 2.91
N ASP A 194 22.83 2.63 1.99
CA ASP A 194 21.74 1.81 1.45
C ASP A 194 22.22 0.94 0.27
N PRO A 195 22.24 -0.40 0.42
CA PRO A 195 22.71 -1.31 -0.64
C PRO A 195 21.77 -1.35 -1.84
N ILE A 196 20.46 -1.13 -1.67
CA ILE A 196 19.49 -1.14 -2.77
C ILE A 196 19.71 0.06 -3.67
N ILE A 197 19.93 1.24 -3.09
CA ILE A 197 20.26 2.46 -3.86
C ILE A 197 21.55 2.21 -4.67
N ALA A 198 22.60 1.74 -4.01
CA ALA A 198 23.87 1.42 -4.66
C ALA A 198 23.72 0.37 -5.78
N ASP A 199 22.78 -0.57 -5.67
CA ASP A 199 22.49 -1.56 -6.70
C ASP A 199 21.68 -0.99 -7.87
N LEU A 200 20.66 -0.18 -7.61
CA LEU A 200 19.83 0.46 -8.65
C LEU A 200 20.64 1.45 -9.50
N GLU A 201 21.51 2.25 -8.87
CA GLU A 201 22.37 3.23 -9.54
C GLU A 201 23.39 2.61 -10.49
N LYS A 202 23.64 1.30 -10.43
CA LYS A 202 24.52 0.61 -11.38
C LYS A 202 23.95 0.58 -12.79
N PHE A 203 22.62 0.62 -12.94
CA PHE A 203 21.96 0.41 -14.23
C PHE A 203 20.81 1.38 -14.53
N ALA A 204 20.28 2.11 -13.54
CA ALA A 204 19.20 3.08 -13.70
C ALA A 204 19.67 4.51 -13.38
N GLU A 205 19.05 5.51 -14.02
CA GLU A 205 19.37 6.91 -13.82
C GLU A 205 18.48 7.50 -12.72
N TYR A 206 19.07 7.98 -11.63
CA TYR A 206 18.34 8.66 -10.56
C TYR A 206 17.68 9.96 -11.04
N LYS A 207 16.45 10.20 -10.62
CA LYS A 207 15.61 11.34 -11.05
C LYS A 207 15.18 12.25 -9.92
N GLY A 208 15.07 11.75 -8.69
CA GLY A 208 14.67 12.56 -7.55
C GLY A 208 14.17 11.75 -6.36
N LEU A 209 13.82 12.48 -5.31
CA LEU A 209 13.36 11.97 -4.04
C LEU A 209 12.10 12.72 -3.63
N ASP A 210 11.07 11.98 -3.25
CA ASP A 210 9.95 12.50 -2.47
C ASP A 210 9.91 11.93 -1.06
N GLY A 211 9.15 12.59 -0.18
CA GLY A 211 8.81 11.97 1.07
C GLY A 211 8.04 12.85 2.04
N CYS A 212 7.68 12.23 3.16
CA CYS A 212 7.03 12.82 4.32
C CYS A 212 7.63 12.26 5.63
N ARG A 213 7.02 12.53 6.79
CA ARG A 213 7.54 12.00 8.06
C ARG A 213 7.60 10.47 8.14
N MET A 214 6.76 9.76 7.37
CA MET A 214 6.61 8.30 7.47
C MET A 214 7.19 7.48 6.32
N ARG A 215 7.40 8.08 5.16
CA ARG A 215 7.80 7.36 3.95
C ARG A 215 8.54 8.26 2.99
N CYS A 216 9.36 7.65 2.13
CA CYS A 216 10.04 8.31 1.03
C CYS A 216 10.06 7.41 -0.21
N GLY A 217 10.26 8.03 -1.37
CA GLY A 217 10.38 7.37 -2.66
C GLY A 217 11.60 7.92 -3.43
N PHE A 218 12.55 7.04 -3.75
CA PHE A 218 13.67 7.33 -4.65
C PHE A 218 13.27 6.94 -6.08
N HIS A 219 13.32 7.88 -7.00
CA HIS A 219 12.85 7.71 -8.37
C HIS A 219 14.01 7.51 -9.33
N TYR A 220 13.87 6.55 -10.24
CA TYR A 220 14.85 6.25 -11.28
C TYR A 220 14.17 6.04 -12.63
N ASP A 221 14.92 6.29 -13.70
CA ASP A 221 14.57 5.90 -15.06
C ASP A 221 15.46 4.76 -15.53
N TYR A 222 14.84 3.73 -16.09
CA TYR A 222 15.55 2.70 -16.84
C TYR A 222 15.00 2.62 -18.27
N LYS A 223 15.68 3.28 -19.21
CA LYS A 223 15.33 3.27 -20.64
C LYS A 223 13.88 3.73 -20.88
N GLY A 224 13.43 4.74 -20.13
CA GLY A 224 12.05 5.26 -20.18
C GLY A 224 11.04 4.50 -19.31
N LEU A 225 11.48 3.48 -18.57
CA LEU A 225 10.64 2.80 -17.57
C LEU A 225 10.84 3.46 -16.20
N GLU A 226 9.73 3.85 -15.58
CA GLU A 226 9.72 4.38 -14.22
C GLU A 226 10.01 3.29 -13.19
N LEU A 227 11.00 3.54 -12.35
CA LEU A 227 11.30 2.74 -11.17
C LEU A 227 11.19 3.62 -9.93
N THR A 228 10.63 3.08 -8.86
CA THR A 228 10.61 3.77 -7.57
C THR A 228 11.04 2.84 -6.46
N TYR A 229 11.98 3.25 -5.62
CA TYR A 229 12.38 2.54 -4.41
C TYR A 229 11.78 3.23 -3.18
N HIS A 230 10.90 2.53 -2.47
CA HIS A 230 10.17 3.09 -1.33
C HIS A 230 10.69 2.55 0.00
N LYS A 231 10.83 3.46 0.96
CA LYS A 231 10.97 3.14 2.39
C LYS A 231 9.76 3.66 3.14
N THR A 232 9.30 2.92 4.15
CA THR A 232 8.14 3.31 4.97
C THR A 232 8.32 2.75 6.38
N LEU A 233 7.94 3.52 7.39
CA LEU A 233 7.98 3.08 8.78
C LEU A 233 6.98 1.94 9.04
N PRO A 234 7.26 1.04 10.00
CA PRO A 234 6.41 -0.13 10.28
C PRO A 234 5.18 0.19 11.14
N TYR A 235 4.79 1.45 11.26
CA TYR A 235 3.66 1.94 12.05
C TYR A 235 2.92 3.05 11.30
N SER A 236 1.66 3.27 11.67
CA SER A 236 0.77 4.23 11.02
C SER A 236 0.57 5.51 11.82
N THR A 237 1.00 5.52 13.09
CA THR A 237 0.85 6.64 14.01
C THR A 237 2.18 7.22 14.45
N ILE A 238 2.31 8.55 14.42
CA ILE A 238 3.44 9.28 15.02
C ILE A 238 2.93 10.13 16.18
N LEU A 239 3.64 10.11 17.31
CA LEU A 239 3.42 11.08 18.39
C LEU A 239 4.30 12.31 18.17
N GLU A 240 3.69 13.47 17.96
CA GLU A 240 4.40 14.72 17.71
C GLU A 240 3.80 15.85 18.56
N LYS A 241 4.66 16.68 19.15
CA LYS A 241 4.23 17.88 19.86
C LYS A 241 4.03 19.01 18.86
N ASP A 242 2.80 19.49 18.77
CA ASP A 242 2.43 20.64 17.95
C ASP A 242 2.98 21.92 18.59
N GLU A 243 3.76 22.70 17.84
CA GLU A 243 4.39 23.93 18.34
C GLU A 243 3.39 25.07 18.56
N GLU A 244 2.26 25.07 17.84
CA GLU A 244 1.27 26.15 17.88
C GLU A 244 0.45 26.11 19.16
N ASP A 245 -0.01 24.93 19.57
CA ASP A 245 -0.85 24.75 20.76
C ASP A 245 -0.18 24.00 21.91
N GLY A 246 1.04 23.50 21.70
CA GLY A 246 1.87 22.82 22.70
C GLY A 246 1.39 21.41 23.07
N LYS A 247 0.36 20.87 22.41
CA LYS A 247 -0.18 19.53 22.69
C LYS A 247 0.57 18.46 21.89
N THR A 248 0.69 17.28 22.47
CA THR A 248 1.12 16.09 21.73
C THR A 248 -0.08 15.47 21.03
N TYR A 249 0.01 15.32 19.72
CA TYR A 249 -0.99 14.68 18.88
C TYR A 249 -0.54 13.29 18.46
N ALA A 250 -1.51 12.37 18.31
CA ALA A 250 -1.35 11.15 17.54
C ALA A 250 -1.67 11.47 16.06
N ILE A 251 -0.63 11.58 15.24
CA ILE A 251 -0.73 11.84 13.80
C ILE A 251 -0.99 10.52 13.09
N LEU A 252 -2.17 10.37 12.50
CA LEU A 252 -2.63 9.16 11.81
C LEU A 252 -2.39 9.27 10.30
N TYR A 253 -1.59 8.37 9.74
CA TYR A 253 -1.36 8.28 8.29
C TYR A 253 -2.23 7.25 7.61
N ASP A 254 -2.45 6.12 8.28
CA ASP A 254 -3.27 5.01 7.82
C ASP A 254 -4.20 4.55 8.97
N LEU A 255 -5.45 4.21 8.63
CA LEU A 255 -6.41 3.48 9.45
C LEU A 255 -6.58 2.08 8.86
N ILE A 256 -6.94 1.12 9.70
CA ILE A 256 -7.07 -0.28 9.27
C ILE A 256 -8.49 -0.77 9.54
N ILE A 257 -9.17 -1.25 8.51
CA ILE A 257 -10.42 -2.01 8.62
C ILE A 257 -10.07 -3.49 8.51
N LYS A 258 -10.30 -4.23 9.60
CA LYS A 258 -10.05 -5.68 9.69
C LYS A 258 -11.14 -6.46 8.96
N GLN A 259 -10.91 -7.76 8.73
CA GLN A 259 -11.85 -8.64 8.02
C GLN A 259 -13.24 -8.74 8.68
N ASN A 260 -13.30 -8.51 10.00
CA ASN A 260 -14.55 -8.50 10.78
C ASN A 260 -15.24 -7.12 10.81
N GLY A 261 -14.67 -6.11 10.15
CA GLY A 261 -15.15 -4.73 10.11
C GLY A 261 -14.62 -3.82 11.24
N ASP A 262 -13.83 -4.32 12.18
CA ASP A 262 -13.27 -3.47 13.24
C ASP A 262 -12.30 -2.43 12.65
N ILE A 263 -12.28 -1.23 13.23
CA ILE A 263 -11.48 -0.10 12.75
C ILE A 263 -10.39 0.24 13.77
N HIS A 264 -9.16 0.30 13.30
CA HIS A 264 -7.96 0.47 14.10
C HIS A 264 -7.16 1.68 13.62
N SER A 265 -6.52 2.39 14.56
CA SER A 265 -5.63 3.53 14.28
C SER A 265 -4.19 3.13 13.99
N ASP A 266 -3.80 1.90 14.32
CA ASP A 266 -2.47 1.36 14.00
C ASP A 266 -2.48 -0.16 13.86
N TRP A 267 -1.35 -0.73 13.47
CA TRP A 267 -1.17 -2.17 13.28
C TRP A 267 -1.14 -2.94 14.62
N ASP A 268 -0.63 -2.31 15.67
CA ASP A 268 -0.55 -2.86 17.02
C ASP A 268 -0.39 -1.75 18.09
N ASP A 269 -0.23 -2.17 19.34
CA ASP A 269 -0.16 -1.29 20.52
C ASP A 269 1.21 -0.62 20.74
N ARG A 270 2.15 -0.68 19.79
CA ARG A 270 3.52 -0.13 19.99
C ARG A 270 3.53 1.37 20.25
N VAL A 271 2.58 2.11 19.69
CA VAL A 271 2.48 3.58 19.83
C VAL A 271 1.42 3.96 20.86
N MET A 272 0.22 3.39 20.74
CA MET A 272 -0.94 3.59 21.61
C MET A 272 -1.95 2.46 21.40
N ASP A 273 -3.02 2.43 22.22
CA ASP A 273 -4.18 1.55 21.96
C ASP A 273 -4.60 1.71 20.49
N TYR A 274 -4.46 0.61 19.74
CA TYR A 274 -4.68 0.58 18.31
C TYR A 274 -6.16 0.55 17.93
N ASN A 275 -7.10 0.38 18.87
CA ASN A 275 -8.52 0.55 18.56
C ASN A 275 -8.84 2.02 18.28
N LEU A 276 -9.55 2.31 17.20
CA LEU A 276 -9.89 3.68 16.85
C LEU A 276 -11.01 4.21 17.74
N ASP A 277 -10.76 5.32 18.45
CA ASP A 277 -11.82 6.11 19.08
C ASP A 277 -12.55 6.92 18.00
N ILE A 278 -13.70 6.41 17.54
CA ILE A 278 -14.47 7.00 16.44
C ILE A 278 -14.89 8.44 16.73
N GLU A 279 -15.36 8.74 17.95
CA GLU A 279 -15.85 10.08 18.29
C GLU A 279 -14.70 11.09 18.37
N ALA A 280 -13.53 10.64 18.79
CA ALA A 280 -12.32 11.43 18.71
C ALA A 280 -11.89 11.70 17.26
N TYR A 281 -11.97 10.68 16.40
CA TYR A 281 -11.62 10.82 14.99
C TYR A 281 -12.60 11.74 14.24
N ARG A 282 -13.89 11.73 14.59
CA ARG A 282 -14.86 12.74 14.11
C ARG A 282 -14.43 14.18 14.39
N ASN A 283 -13.63 14.39 15.44
CA ASN A 283 -13.12 15.70 15.85
C ASN A 283 -11.60 15.85 15.58
N VAL A 284 -11.06 15.08 14.63
CA VAL A 284 -9.63 15.09 14.28
C VAL A 284 -9.18 16.47 13.81
N LYS A 285 -7.98 16.90 14.22
CA LYS A 285 -7.35 18.11 13.67
C LYS A 285 -6.77 17.78 12.29
N TYR A 286 -7.10 18.57 11.28
CA TYR A 286 -6.52 18.42 9.95
C TYR A 286 -5.26 19.27 9.79
N GLU A 287 -4.23 18.73 9.13
CA GLU A 287 -3.05 19.47 8.67
C GLU A 287 -2.84 19.30 7.15
N PRO A 288 -2.09 20.18 6.47
CA PRO A 288 -1.72 19.95 5.08
C PRO A 288 -1.03 18.60 4.89
N TYR A 289 -1.21 17.96 3.73
CA TYR A 289 -0.43 16.76 3.43
C TYR A 289 1.04 17.14 3.30
N ASP A 290 1.90 16.42 4.03
CA ASP A 290 3.32 16.72 4.20
C ASP A 290 4.24 16.00 3.19
N MET A 291 3.65 15.18 2.31
CA MET A 291 4.33 14.61 1.15
C MET A 291 4.81 15.73 0.22
N ARG A 292 6.10 15.72 -0.12
CA ARG A 292 6.72 16.72 -0.97
C ARG A 292 7.86 16.15 -1.79
N VAL A 293 8.15 16.77 -2.93
CA VAL A 293 9.41 16.59 -3.64
C VAL A 293 10.53 17.22 -2.81
N ILE A 294 11.55 16.44 -2.49
CA ILE A 294 12.73 16.84 -1.72
C ILE A 294 13.90 17.12 -2.67
N GLU A 295 14.04 16.30 -3.71
CA GLU A 295 15.11 16.40 -4.71
C GLU A 295 14.57 16.09 -6.11
N GLY A 296 15.15 16.71 -7.13
CA GLY A 296 14.86 16.42 -8.53
C GLY A 296 13.64 17.15 -9.10
N ASP A 297 13.29 16.81 -10.33
CA ASP A 297 12.11 17.31 -11.05
C ASP A 297 11.18 16.13 -11.34
N ILE A 298 10.51 15.67 -10.28
CA ILE A 298 9.58 14.54 -10.28
C ILE A 298 8.16 15.01 -9.94
N THR A 299 7.16 14.23 -10.31
CA THR A 299 5.74 14.55 -10.07
C THR A 299 5.15 13.61 -9.01
N LEU A 300 4.39 14.18 -8.07
CA LEU A 300 3.63 13.46 -7.04
C LEU A 300 2.24 13.04 -7.50
#